data_AF-A0A0Q9HYD7-F1
#
_entry.id   AF-A0A0Q9HYD7-F1
#
_cell.length_a   1.000
_cell.length_b   1.000
_cell.length_c   1.000
_cell.angle_alpha   90.00
_cell.angle_beta   90.00
_cell.angle_gamma   90.00
#
_symmetry.space_group_name_H-M   'P 1'
#
loop_
_entity.id
_entity.type
_entity.pdbx_description
1 polymer ?
#
loop_
_entity_poly.entity_id
_entity_poly.type
_entity_poly.pdbx_seq_one_letter_code
_entity_poly.pdbx_strand_id
1 'polypeptide(L)'
;MNGPDTQSLIAFLNEAAAYFERRDIHGEDGAFWSNVANAANCRKVAARLSQVDALDQERDGFASLCAGLRADLAGIKSAAKALSDPDCCFDGNNIVIRCESHGDAIKRMRVLRDAIERAPR
;
A
#
# COMPACT_ATOMS: atom_id res chain seq x y z
N MET A 1 23.19 -10.51 -0.81
CA MET A 1 23.57 -9.51 0.21
C MET A 1 22.55 -8.39 0.11
N ASN A 2 21.69 -8.23 1.12
CA ASN A 2 20.83 -7.04 1.18
C ASN A 2 21.76 -5.86 1.48
N GLY A 3 21.74 -4.85 0.62
CA GLY A 3 22.49 -3.61 0.85
C GLY A 3 22.04 -2.94 2.15
N PRO A 4 22.84 -2.01 2.69
CA PRO A 4 22.43 -1.21 3.84
C PRO A 4 21.13 -0.46 3.54
N ASP A 5 20.21 -0.42 4.51
CA ASP A 5 18.98 0.37 4.40
C ASP A 5 19.27 1.88 4.32
N THR A 6 18.31 2.65 3.80
CA THR A 6 18.47 4.09 3.57
C THR A 6 18.81 4.86 4.85
N GLN A 7 18.28 4.44 5.99
CA GLN A 7 18.55 5.06 7.29
C GLN A 7 19.98 4.83 7.76
N SER A 8 20.52 3.63 7.52
CA SER A 8 21.92 3.29 7.78
C SER A 8 22.87 4.11 6.91
N LEU A 9 22.51 4.34 5.64
CA LEU A 9 23.29 5.20 4.73
C LEU A 9 23.28 6.67 5.17
N ILE A 10 22.13 7.18 5.62
CA ILE A 10 22.01 8.54 6.17
C ILE A 10 22.87 8.69 7.43
N ALA A 11 22.82 7.73 8.34
CA ALA A 11 23.63 7.72 9.56
C ALA A 11 25.13 7.74 9.22
N PHE A 12 25.56 6.89 8.28
CA PHE A 12 26.93 6.86 7.80
C PHE A 12 27.40 8.21 7.23
N LEU A 13 26.59 8.84 6.37
CA LEU A 13 26.93 10.15 5.78
C LEU A 13 27.02 11.25 6.84
N ASN A 14 26.16 11.22 7.85
CA ASN A 14 26.22 12.16 8.96
C ASN A 14 27.48 11.99 9.81
N GLU A 15 27.90 10.75 10.06
CA GLU A 15 29.16 10.46 10.76
C GLU A 15 30.37 10.85 9.91
N ALA A 16 30.35 10.57 8.61
CA ALA A 16 31.39 10.99 7.68
C ALA A 16 31.54 12.53 7.65
N ALA A 17 30.43 13.26 7.68
CA ALA A 17 30.46 14.72 7.79
C ALA A 17 31.12 15.18 9.09
N ALA A 18 30.73 14.59 10.23
CA ALA A 18 31.32 14.90 11.53
C ALA A 18 32.83 14.58 11.60
N TYR A 19 33.26 13.50 10.93
CA TYR A 19 34.67 13.16 10.79
C TYR A 19 35.44 14.26 10.05
N PHE A 20 34.95 14.72 8.89
CA PHE A 20 35.62 15.78 8.13
C PHE A 20 35.67 17.10 8.90
N GLU A 21 34.63 17.43 9.66
CA GLU A 21 34.57 18.65 10.49
C GLU A 21 35.60 18.65 11.64
N ARG A 22 35.96 17.48 12.17
CA ARG A 22 36.87 17.34 13.32
C ARG A 22 38.32 17.03 12.94
N ARG A 23 38.58 16.71 11.68
CA ARG A 23 39.90 16.26 11.23
C ARG A 23 40.92 17.40 11.32
N ASP A 24 42.00 17.17 12.07
CA ASP A 24 43.14 18.06 12.08
C ASP A 24 43.82 18.09 10.70
N ILE A 25 44.17 19.29 10.27
CA ILE A 25 44.73 19.61 8.96
C ILE A 25 46.17 20.11 9.06
N HIS A 26 46.75 20.19 10.27
CA HIS A 26 48.13 20.59 10.51
C HIS A 26 48.54 21.92 9.83
N GLY A 27 47.58 22.83 9.62
CA GLY A 27 47.79 24.12 8.96
C GLY A 27 47.69 24.12 7.43
N GLU A 28 47.34 22.99 6.79
CA GLU A 28 47.15 22.91 5.34
C GLU A 28 45.79 23.48 4.90
N ASP A 29 45.83 24.67 4.30
CA ASP A 29 44.64 25.40 3.86
C ASP A 29 43.83 24.62 2.79
N GLY A 30 44.50 23.88 1.89
CA GLY A 30 43.83 23.04 0.90
C GLY A 30 43.09 21.85 1.51
N ALA A 31 43.64 21.26 2.58
CA ALA A 31 42.99 20.18 3.33
C ALA A 31 41.78 20.70 4.11
N PHE A 32 41.86 21.93 4.65
CA PHE A 32 40.74 22.61 5.30
C PHE A 32 39.53 22.69 4.38
N TRP A 33 39.69 23.35 3.22
CA TRP A 33 38.57 23.58 2.31
C TRP A 33 38.01 22.29 1.73
N SER A 34 38.85 21.29 1.51
CA SER A 34 38.42 19.96 1.08
C SER A 34 37.55 19.28 2.14
N ASN A 35 37.93 19.34 3.42
CA ASN A 35 37.14 18.78 4.51
C ASN A 35 35.79 19.51 4.66
N VAL A 36 35.79 20.84 4.59
CA VAL A 36 34.56 21.66 4.63
C VAL A 36 33.61 21.27 3.48
N ALA A 37 34.13 21.17 2.26
CA ALA A 37 33.34 20.79 1.09
C ALA A 37 32.79 19.36 1.21
N ASN A 38 33.61 18.41 1.67
CA ASN A 38 33.22 17.02 1.84
C ASN A 38 32.13 16.87 2.92
N ALA A 39 32.27 17.54 4.06
CA ALA A 39 31.24 17.54 5.10
C ALA A 39 29.92 18.09 4.56
N ALA A 40 29.95 19.24 3.88
CA ALA A 40 28.77 19.85 3.28
C ALA A 40 28.12 18.93 2.23
N ASN A 41 28.91 18.25 1.41
CA ASN A 41 28.41 17.29 0.42
C ASN A 41 27.77 16.07 1.09
N CYS A 42 28.37 15.51 2.14
CA CYS A 42 27.79 14.40 2.89
C CYS A 42 26.41 14.78 3.47
N ARG A 43 26.29 15.97 4.07
CA ARG A 43 25.01 16.49 4.59
C ARG A 43 23.96 16.67 3.48
N LYS A 44 24.35 17.21 2.33
CA LYS A 44 23.45 17.38 1.17
C LYS A 44 22.93 16.03 0.65
N VAL A 45 23.81 15.03 0.55
CA VAL A 45 23.41 13.69 0.11
C VAL A 45 22.50 13.04 1.13
N ALA A 46 22.81 13.14 2.42
CA ALA A 46 21.97 12.62 3.50
C ALA A 46 20.56 13.23 3.45
N ALA A 47 20.45 14.55 3.28
CA ALA A 47 19.16 15.23 3.16
C ALA A 47 18.36 14.76 1.93
N ARG A 48 19.02 14.54 0.79
CA ARG A 48 18.37 14.00 -0.41
C ARG A 48 17.90 12.55 -0.21
N LEU A 49 18.70 11.73 0.45
CA LEU A 49 18.29 10.35 0.78
C LEU A 49 17.08 10.33 1.71
N SER A 50 17.02 11.22 2.71
CA SER A 50 15.84 11.35 3.57
C SER A 50 14.58 11.73 2.80
N GLN A 51 14.72 12.60 1.79
CA GLN A 51 13.59 12.95 0.91
C GLN A 51 13.14 11.76 0.06
N VAL A 52 14.08 10.99 -0.50
CA VAL A 52 13.75 9.79 -1.28
C VAL A 52 13.08 8.73 -0.39
N ASP A 53 13.58 8.52 0.83
CA ASP A 53 13.00 7.57 1.78
C ASP A 53 11.54 7.91 2.12
N ALA A 54 11.26 9.21 2.34
CA ALA A 54 9.91 9.68 2.59
C ALA A 54 8.98 9.44 1.38
N LEU A 55 9.45 9.71 0.16
CA LEU A 55 8.68 9.45 -1.07
C LEU A 55 8.43 7.96 -1.30
N ASP A 56 9.40 7.09 -0.96
CA ASP A 56 9.22 5.65 -1.05
C ASP A 56 8.17 5.16 -0.04
N GLN A 57 8.17 5.68 1.19
CA GLN A 57 7.14 5.38 2.19
C GLN A 57 5.74 5.84 1.73
N GLU A 58 5.63 7.04 1.15
CA GLU A 58 4.37 7.54 0.59
C GLU A 58 3.88 6.67 -0.58
N ARG A 59 4.78 6.28 -1.48
CA ARG A 59 4.48 5.36 -2.60
C ARG A 59 3.95 4.03 -2.09
N ASP A 60 4.58 3.45 -1.08
CA ASP A 60 4.18 2.17 -0.51
C ASP A 60 2.82 2.26 0.19
N GLY A 61 2.56 3.38 0.89
CA GLY A 61 1.23 3.70 1.43
C GLY A 61 0.15 3.78 0.35
N PHE A 62 0.43 4.48 -0.76
CA PHE A 62 -0.48 4.57 -1.90
C PHE A 62 -0.73 3.21 -2.58
N ALA A 63 0.31 2.38 -2.72
CA ALA A 63 0.20 1.05 -3.27
C ALA A 63 -0.72 0.15 -2.42
N SER A 64 -0.58 0.22 -1.09
CA SER A 64 -1.45 -0.48 -0.14
C SER A 64 -2.91 -0.05 -0.27
N LEU A 65 -3.17 1.27 -0.33
CA LEU A 65 -4.51 1.81 -0.54
C LEU A 65 -5.13 1.31 -1.86
N CYS A 66 -4.36 1.34 -2.95
CA CYS A 66 -4.80 0.82 -4.24
C CYS A 66 -5.11 -0.67 -4.20
N ALA A 67 -4.35 -1.47 -3.44
CA ALA A 67 -4.64 -2.89 -3.25
C ALA A 67 -5.97 -3.09 -2.52
N GLY A 68 -6.22 -2.31 -1.46
CA GLY A 68 -7.50 -2.30 -0.73
C GLY A 68 -8.68 -1.97 -1.63
N LEU A 69 -8.61 -0.86 -2.38
CA LEU A 69 -9.68 -0.46 -3.32
C LEU A 69 -9.95 -1.52 -4.39
N ARG A 70 -8.93 -2.23 -4.88
CA ARG A 70 -9.12 -3.33 -5.83
C ARG A 70 -9.85 -4.51 -5.20
N ALA A 71 -9.55 -4.84 -3.95
CA ALA A 71 -10.26 -5.87 -3.20
C ALA A 71 -11.73 -5.49 -2.98
N ASP A 72 -12.00 -4.26 -2.56
CA ASP A 72 -13.36 -3.74 -2.37
C ASP A 72 -14.16 -3.78 -3.68
N LEU A 73 -13.54 -3.35 -4.79
CA LEU A 73 -14.16 -3.40 -6.11
C LEU A 73 -14.48 -4.84 -6.53
N ALA A 74 -13.62 -5.82 -6.22
CA ALA A 74 -13.89 -7.23 -6.48
C ALA A 74 -15.07 -7.75 -5.65
N GLY A 75 -15.19 -7.30 -4.39
CA GLY A 75 -16.34 -7.58 -3.53
C GLY A 75 -17.64 -7.00 -4.10
N ILE A 76 -17.63 -5.72 -4.49
CA ILE A 76 -18.79 -5.04 -5.09
C ILE A 76 -19.20 -5.72 -6.39
N LYS A 77 -18.26 -6.08 -7.27
CA LYS A 77 -18.56 -6.82 -8.51
C LYS A 77 -19.23 -8.16 -8.25
N SER A 78 -18.78 -8.87 -7.22
CA SER A 78 -19.36 -10.16 -6.84
C SER A 78 -20.78 -9.99 -6.30
N ALA A 79 -21.01 -8.98 -5.44
CA ALA A 79 -22.33 -8.64 -4.94
C ALA A 79 -23.28 -8.18 -6.06
N ALA A 80 -22.81 -7.32 -6.96
CA ALA A 80 -23.59 -6.87 -8.12
C ALA A 80 -23.97 -8.04 -9.02
N LYS A 81 -23.06 -8.98 -9.28
CA LYS A 81 -23.36 -10.21 -10.04
C LYS A 81 -24.43 -11.05 -9.36
N ALA A 82 -24.37 -11.20 -8.03
CA ALA A 82 -25.40 -11.93 -7.28
C ALA A 82 -26.79 -11.27 -7.36
N LEU A 83 -26.84 -9.93 -7.43
CA LEU A 83 -28.10 -9.16 -7.59
C LEU A 83 -28.62 -9.12 -9.03
N SER A 84 -27.77 -9.40 -10.01
CA SER A 84 -28.07 -9.36 -11.44
C SER A 84 -28.03 -10.76 -12.07
N ASP A 85 -28.20 -11.80 -11.25
CA ASP A 85 -28.31 -13.16 -11.74
C ASP A 85 -29.54 -13.27 -12.68
N PRO A 86 -29.40 -13.84 -13.89
CA PRO A 86 -30.52 -13.98 -14.83
C PRO A 86 -31.73 -14.68 -14.24
N ASP A 87 -31.49 -15.57 -13.26
CA ASP A 87 -32.50 -16.32 -12.57
C ASP A 87 -32.89 -15.73 -11.20
N CYS A 88 -32.19 -14.68 -10.73
CA CYS A 88 -32.49 -14.01 -9.46
C CYS A 88 -32.09 -12.53 -9.51
N CYS A 89 -33.06 -11.64 -9.70
CA CYS A 89 -32.82 -10.20 -9.77
C CYS A 89 -33.57 -9.43 -8.68
N PHE A 90 -32.96 -8.38 -8.15
CA PHE A 90 -33.63 -7.42 -7.26
C PHE A 90 -34.16 -6.23 -8.06
N ASP A 91 -35.46 -5.95 -8.01
CA ASP A 91 -36.10 -4.87 -8.78
C ASP A 91 -36.22 -3.54 -8.02
N GLY A 92 -35.69 -3.48 -6.80
CA GLY A 92 -35.77 -2.32 -5.91
C GLY A 92 -36.70 -2.54 -4.71
N ASN A 93 -37.72 -3.39 -4.84
CA ASN A 93 -38.66 -3.71 -3.76
C ASN A 93 -38.75 -5.22 -3.48
N ASN A 94 -38.52 -6.07 -4.49
CA ASN A 94 -38.65 -7.51 -4.40
C ASN A 94 -37.41 -8.22 -4.95
N ILE A 95 -37.11 -9.40 -4.40
CA ILE A 95 -36.23 -10.39 -5.03
C ILE A 95 -37.11 -11.25 -5.94
N VAL A 96 -36.83 -11.21 -7.24
CA VAL A 96 -37.54 -11.96 -8.27
C VAL A 96 -36.69 -13.14 -8.71
N ILE A 97 -37.20 -14.36 -8.56
CA ILE A 97 -36.50 -15.60 -8.96
C ILE A 97 -37.20 -16.20 -10.17
N ARG A 98 -36.51 -16.31 -11.31
CA ARG A 98 -37.01 -17.05 -12.48
C ARG A 98 -36.77 -18.54 -12.29
N CYS A 99 -37.77 -19.32 -12.67
CA CYS A 99 -37.74 -20.78 -12.56
C CYS A 99 -38.16 -21.36 -13.90
N GLU A 100 -37.49 -22.42 -14.35
CA GLU A 100 -37.80 -23.08 -15.62
C GLU A 100 -39.02 -24.01 -15.52
N SER A 101 -39.39 -24.39 -14.30
CA SER A 101 -40.55 -25.24 -14.01
C SER A 101 -41.05 -25.07 -12.58
N HIS A 102 -42.24 -25.59 -12.30
CA HIS A 102 -42.79 -25.59 -10.93
C HIS A 102 -41.92 -26.40 -9.94
N GLY A 103 -41.34 -27.52 -10.39
CA GLY A 103 -40.44 -28.33 -9.56
C GLY A 103 -39.13 -27.61 -9.23
N ASP A 104 -38.61 -26.79 -10.15
CA ASP A 104 -37.45 -25.93 -9.94
C ASP A 104 -37.75 -24.84 -8.90
N ALA A 105 -38.92 -24.20 -8.99
CA ALA A 105 -39.36 -23.20 -8.02
C ALA A 105 -39.39 -23.73 -6.57
N ILE A 106 -39.91 -24.94 -6.37
CA ILE A 106 -39.96 -25.58 -5.04
C ILE A 106 -38.55 -25.83 -4.49
N LYS A 107 -37.60 -26.23 -5.34
CA LYS A 107 -36.21 -26.45 -4.94
C LYS A 107 -35.53 -25.13 -4.56
N ARG A 108 -35.64 -24.10 -5.39
CA ARG A 108 -35.04 -22.78 -5.14
C ARG A 108 -35.61 -22.12 -3.89
N MET A 109 -36.93 -22.21 -3.66
CA MET A 109 -37.57 -21.68 -2.44
C MET A 109 -37.12 -22.39 -1.16
N ARG A 110 -36.81 -23.69 -1.23
CA ARG A 110 -36.25 -24.45 -0.09
C ARG A 110 -34.86 -23.96 0.26
N VAL A 111 -33.99 -23.83 -0.73
CA VAL A 111 -32.62 -23.32 -0.55
C VAL A 111 -32.64 -21.90 0.02
N LEU A 112 -33.52 -21.04 -0.49
CA LEU A 112 -33.68 -19.67 0.02
C LEU A 112 -34.14 -19.65 1.48
N ARG A 113 -35.11 -20.49 1.85
CA ARG A 113 -35.60 -20.60 3.23
C ARG A 113 -34.48 -21.03 4.17
N ASP A 114 -33.74 -22.08 3.81
CA ASP A 114 -32.62 -22.58 4.61
C ASP A 114 -31.52 -21.51 4.78
N ALA A 115 -31.29 -20.70 3.74
CA ALA A 115 -30.34 -19.60 3.79
C ALA A 115 -30.79 -18.47 4.73
N ILE A 116 -32.08 -18.08 4.70
CA ILE A 116 -32.66 -17.08 5.60
C ILE A 116 -32.58 -17.55 7.06
N GLU A 117 -32.89 -18.82 7.31
CA GLU A 117 -32.83 -19.39 8.67
C GLU A 117 -31.41 -19.43 9.25
N ARG A 118 -30.38 -19.53 8.38
CA ARG A 118 -28.96 -19.54 8.76
C ARG A 118 -28.31 -18.16 8.78
N ALA A 119 -28.99 -17.13 8.28
CA ALA A 119 -28.43 -15.79 8.24
C ALA A 119 -28.29 -15.23 9.68
N PRO A 120 -27.14 -14.62 10.02
CA PRO A 120 -26.97 -13.97 11.32
C PRO A 120 -28.00 -12.82 11.43
N ARG A 121 -28.71 -12.80 12.57
CA ARG A 121 -29.68 -11.75 12.90
C ARG A 121 -29.00 -10.49 13.41
#